data_AF-A0A1S8THL0-F1
#
_entry.id   AF-A0A1S8THL0-F1
#
_cell.length_a   1.000
_cell.length_b   1.000
_cell.length_c   1.000
_cell.angle_alpha   90.00
_cell.angle_beta   90.00
_cell.angle_gamma   90.00
#
_symmetry.space_group_name_H-M   'P 1'
#
loop_
_entity.id
_entity.type
_entity.pdbx_description
1 polymer ?
#
loop_
_entity_poly.entity_id
_entity_poly.type
_entity_poly.pdbx_seq_one_letter_code
_entity_poly.pdbx_strand_id
1 'polypeptide(L)'
;MEKAIYIVSIDNVKDVSVDYSRIYFGHEFCEKLLPTWNEIKNVLTFCIQNNYDFSFVTSYVSNEGLDKLKLIFENINNMEYECEIIINDWGVMNYILDNKDKFIYLKPILGRLLSKISKSPRMRNIYDNLNYYQKEALGKFNYSFELVNKFFLEKGIKRYEIDNVYQDIHLSEKMMCSLYYPYVFISTTKNCNTAGVSLDLELKRGKDNCAYECKIYKFKLKHPIIEEGIICKGNTYYYRNENIMQKLSNNQINRLVYQVEI
;
A
#
# COMPACT_ATOMS: atom_id res chain seq x y z
N MET A 1 18.03 8.26 -3.12
CA MET A 1 16.77 7.48 -3.10
C MET A 1 16.40 7.26 -1.64
N GLU A 2 15.20 7.67 -1.24
CA GLU A 2 14.67 7.48 0.12
C GLU A 2 14.37 6.00 0.37
N LYS A 3 14.67 5.50 1.57
CA LYS A 3 14.29 4.15 2.00
C LYS A 3 13.28 4.27 3.13
N ALA A 4 12.13 3.64 2.97
CA ALA A 4 11.08 3.58 3.97
C ALA A 4 10.84 2.13 4.39
N ILE A 5 10.42 1.91 5.62
CA ILE A 5 9.98 0.60 6.12
C ILE A 5 8.48 0.63 6.34
N TYR A 6 7.78 -0.41 5.91
CA TYR A 6 6.35 -0.59 6.15
C TYR A 6 6.11 -1.60 7.26
N ILE A 7 5.54 -1.11 8.37
CA ILE A 7 5.17 -1.88 9.55
C ILE A 7 3.66 -1.84 9.79
N VAL A 8 3.13 -2.94 10.31
CA VAL A 8 1.69 -3.13 10.56
C VAL A 8 1.35 -3.33 12.04
N SER A 9 2.37 -3.44 12.89
CA SER A 9 2.24 -3.49 14.36
C SER A 9 3.27 -2.56 14.99
N ILE A 10 2.92 -2.00 16.16
CA ILE A 10 3.86 -1.24 16.99
C ILE A 10 5.06 -2.08 17.42
N ASP A 11 4.87 -3.40 17.58
CA ASP A 11 5.95 -4.31 17.97
C ASP A 11 7.05 -4.41 16.89
N ASN A 12 6.75 -4.02 15.65
CA ASN A 12 7.71 -3.99 14.55
C ASN A 12 8.57 -2.72 14.53
N VAL A 13 8.35 -1.77 15.44
CA VAL A 13 9.24 -0.59 15.56
C VAL A 13 10.68 -1.01 15.88
N LYS A 14 10.88 -2.13 16.57
CA LYS A 14 12.21 -2.71 16.84
C LYS A 14 12.95 -3.18 15.58
N ASP A 15 12.21 -3.42 14.49
CA ASP A 15 12.77 -3.88 13.21
C ASP A 15 13.23 -2.69 12.35
N VAL A 16 12.99 -1.45 12.80
CA VAL A 16 13.43 -0.23 12.12
C VAL A 16 14.93 -0.03 12.32
N SER A 17 15.69 -0.31 11.26
CA SER A 17 17.12 -0.02 11.19
C SER A 17 17.40 1.47 10.91
N VAL A 18 18.65 1.90 11.18
CA VAL A 18 19.14 3.26 10.87
C VAL A 18 19.18 3.58 9.36
N ASP A 19 19.05 2.57 8.50
CA ASP A 19 19.07 2.75 7.05
C ASP A 19 17.75 3.31 6.47
N TYR A 20 16.70 3.37 7.29
CA TYR A 20 15.40 3.92 6.90
C TYR A 20 15.28 5.37 7.36
N SER A 21 14.69 6.22 6.52
CA SER A 21 14.40 7.61 6.88
C SER A 21 12.90 7.86 7.15
N ARG A 22 12.04 6.89 6.79
CA ARG A 22 10.60 7.01 6.87
C ARG A 22 9.93 5.72 7.33
N ILE A 23 8.90 5.84 8.15
CA ILE A 23 8.08 4.73 8.63
C ILE A 23 6.67 4.86 8.06
N TYR A 24 6.24 3.80 7.39
CA TYR A 24 4.86 3.60 6.98
C TYR A 24 4.16 2.78 8.06
N PHE A 25 3.00 3.24 8.52
CA PHE A 25 2.23 2.54 9.54
C PHE A 25 0.74 2.51 9.22
N GLY A 26 0.13 1.34 9.32
CA GLY A 26 -1.30 1.13 9.09
C GLY A 26 -1.55 -0.08 8.19
N HIS A 27 -2.76 -0.16 7.64
CA HIS A 27 -3.18 -1.30 6.83
C HIS A 27 -3.84 -0.83 5.54
N GLU A 28 -3.47 -1.41 4.40
CA GLU A 28 -4.00 -1.03 3.08
C GLU A 28 -5.28 -1.79 2.70
N PHE A 29 -5.46 -3.02 3.20
CA PHE A 29 -6.38 -3.98 2.59
C PHE A 29 -7.63 -4.29 3.42
N CYS A 30 -7.73 -3.84 4.67
CA CYS A 30 -8.85 -4.22 5.53
C CYS A 30 -9.18 -3.16 6.57
N GLU A 31 -10.38 -2.59 6.46
CA GLU A 31 -10.88 -1.59 7.42
C GLU A 31 -10.94 -2.09 8.87
N LYS A 32 -11.10 -3.41 9.08
CA LYS A 32 -11.13 -3.99 10.44
C LYS A 32 -9.76 -3.92 11.11
N LEU A 33 -8.69 -3.89 10.32
CA LEU A 33 -7.31 -3.77 10.79
C LEU A 33 -6.86 -2.31 10.93
N LEU A 34 -7.70 -1.31 10.65
CA LEU A 34 -7.31 0.08 10.88
C LEU A 34 -6.81 0.25 12.32
N PRO A 35 -5.59 0.79 12.52
CA PRO A 35 -5.08 0.99 13.86
C PRO A 35 -5.89 2.04 14.60
N THR A 36 -5.94 1.91 15.91
CA THR A 36 -6.52 2.91 16.80
C THR A 36 -5.67 4.17 16.82
N TRP A 37 -6.26 5.31 17.23
CA TRP A 37 -5.50 6.54 17.42
C TRP A 37 -4.32 6.36 18.39
N ASN A 38 -4.49 5.58 19.46
CA ASN A 38 -3.41 5.37 20.43
C ASN A 38 -2.21 4.66 19.82
N GLU A 39 -2.44 3.64 18.97
CA GLU A 39 -1.37 2.96 18.23
C GLU A 39 -0.67 3.90 17.26
N ILE A 40 -1.44 4.70 16.49
CA ILE A 40 -0.89 5.70 15.56
C ILE A 40 -0.06 6.73 16.32
N LYS A 41 -0.59 7.28 17.43
CA LYS A 41 0.08 8.29 18.25
C LYS A 41 1.41 7.77 18.78
N ASN A 42 1.47 6.51 19.23
CA ASN A 42 2.69 5.92 19.73
C ASN A 42 3.77 5.83 18.64
N VAL A 43 3.42 5.33 17.45
CA VAL A 43 4.37 5.23 16.33
C VAL A 43 4.79 6.62 15.84
N LEU A 44 3.85 7.57 15.73
CA LEU A 44 4.14 8.94 15.34
C LEU A 44 5.07 9.63 16.36
N THR A 45 4.82 9.46 17.66
CA THR A 45 5.68 10.01 18.72
C THR A 45 7.09 9.41 18.64
N PHE A 46 7.20 8.11 18.39
CA PHE A 46 8.49 7.46 18.15
C PHE A 46 9.20 8.06 16.93
N CYS A 47 8.48 8.30 15.82
CA CYS A 47 9.05 8.92 14.63
C CYS A 47 9.60 10.31 14.93
N ILE A 48 8.84 11.15 15.63
CA ILE A 48 9.25 12.50 16.03
C ILE A 48 10.50 12.46 16.91
N GLN A 49 10.52 11.59 17.93
CA GLN A 49 11.64 11.50 18.87
C GLN A 49 12.94 10.99 18.23
N ASN A 50 12.83 10.16 17.19
CA ASN A 50 13.97 9.54 16.53
C ASN A 50 14.23 10.12 15.12
N ASN A 51 13.58 11.24 14.79
CA ASN A 51 13.74 11.95 13.53
C ASN A 51 13.48 11.09 12.27
N TYR A 52 12.48 10.22 12.33
CA TYR A 52 11.91 9.55 11.17
C TYR A 52 10.75 10.37 10.61
N ASP A 53 10.62 10.41 9.29
CA ASP A 53 9.37 10.85 8.68
C ASP A 53 8.26 9.80 8.89
N PHE A 54 7.01 10.26 8.93
CA PHE A 54 5.85 9.38 9.13
C PHE A 54 4.87 9.41 7.95
N SER A 55 4.40 8.22 7.56
CA SER A 55 3.34 8.02 6.57
C SER A 55 2.25 7.12 7.14
N PHE A 56 1.02 7.63 7.27
CA PHE A 56 -0.12 6.86 7.72
C PHE A 56 -0.80 6.15 6.54
N VAL A 57 -0.94 4.83 6.64
CA VAL A 57 -1.47 3.98 5.58
C VAL A 57 -2.95 3.66 5.83
N THR A 58 -3.81 4.12 4.91
CA THR A 58 -5.26 3.89 5.00
C THR A 58 -5.70 2.67 4.22
N SER A 59 -6.76 2.01 4.67
CA SER A 59 -7.42 0.94 3.92
C SER A 59 -8.46 1.50 2.94
N TYR A 60 -8.92 0.67 2.01
CA TYR A 60 -10.26 0.88 1.47
C TYR A 60 -11.32 0.63 2.55
N VAL A 61 -12.34 1.46 2.60
CA VAL A 61 -13.26 1.53 3.75
C VAL A 61 -14.72 1.64 3.32
N SER A 62 -15.61 1.18 4.20
CA SER A 62 -17.03 1.53 4.19
C SER A 62 -17.25 2.92 4.79
N ASN A 63 -18.51 3.39 4.84
CA ASN A 63 -18.85 4.65 5.51
C ASN A 63 -18.46 4.63 6.99
N GLU A 64 -18.68 3.52 7.70
CA GLU A 64 -18.26 3.37 9.10
C GLU A 64 -16.74 3.44 9.26
N GLY A 65 -15.99 2.82 8.34
CA GLY A 65 -14.53 2.89 8.33
C GLY A 65 -14.04 4.31 8.02
N LEU A 66 -14.74 5.02 7.12
CA LEU A 66 -14.44 6.42 6.83
C LEU A 66 -14.67 7.29 8.07
N ASP A 67 -15.76 7.13 8.81
CA ASP A 67 -16.02 7.91 10.04
C ASP A 67 -14.92 7.72 11.09
N LYS A 68 -14.38 6.50 11.23
CA LYS A 68 -13.19 6.25 12.07
C LYS A 68 -11.97 7.01 11.56
N LEU A 69 -11.73 7.00 10.25
CA LEU A 69 -10.61 7.72 9.63
C LEU A 69 -10.74 9.24 9.81
N LYS A 70 -11.94 9.82 9.77
CA LYS A 70 -12.16 11.26 10.02
C LYS A 70 -11.60 11.67 11.38
N LEU A 71 -11.95 10.93 12.42
CA LEU A 71 -11.43 11.16 13.78
C LEU A 71 -9.91 10.99 13.85
N ILE A 72 -9.36 10.00 13.17
CA ILE A 72 -7.91 9.79 13.10
C ILE A 72 -7.22 10.97 12.41
N PHE A 73 -7.76 11.47 11.28
CA PHE A 73 -7.19 12.60 10.56
C PHE A 73 -7.21 13.89 11.38
N GLU A 74 -8.30 14.16 12.10
CA GLU A 74 -8.36 15.27 13.05
C GLU A 74 -7.27 15.16 14.12
N ASN A 75 -7.12 13.98 14.71
CA ASN A 75 -6.11 13.75 15.74
C ASN A 75 -4.67 13.87 15.22
N ILE A 76 -4.37 13.33 14.03
CA ILE A 76 -3.05 13.49 13.39
C ILE A 76 -2.79 14.96 13.10
N ASN A 77 -3.76 15.68 12.52
CA ASN A 77 -3.59 17.09 12.17
C ASN A 77 -3.39 17.97 13.41
N ASN A 78 -4.05 17.66 14.53
CA ASN A 78 -3.87 18.36 15.81
C ASN A 78 -2.49 18.15 16.45
N MET A 79 -1.68 17.21 15.96
CA MET A 79 -0.28 17.10 16.36
C MET A 79 0.61 18.16 15.69
N GLU A 80 0.07 18.92 14.74
CA GLU A 80 0.77 19.97 13.99
C GLU A 80 2.06 19.49 13.33
N TYR A 81 2.07 18.21 12.94
CA TYR A 81 3.19 17.53 12.32
C TYR A 81 2.82 17.10 10.91
N GLU A 82 3.65 17.46 9.92
CA GLU A 82 3.40 17.09 8.54
C GLU A 82 3.42 15.56 8.36
N CYS A 83 2.27 15.00 7.99
CA CYS A 83 2.08 13.57 7.83
C CYS A 83 1.66 13.26 6.40
N GLU A 84 2.33 12.30 5.77
CA GLU A 84 1.81 11.75 4.52
C GLU A 84 0.64 10.80 4.83
N ILE A 85 -0.46 10.92 4.08
CA ILE A 85 -1.60 10.01 4.16
C ILE A 85 -1.63 9.19 2.88
N ILE A 86 -1.33 7.89 2.97
CA ILE A 86 -1.39 6.97 1.83
C ILE A 86 -2.84 6.57 1.63
N ILE A 87 -3.43 7.05 0.55
CA ILE A 87 -4.85 6.92 0.24
C ILE A 87 -5.10 5.73 -0.68
N ASN A 88 -5.89 4.78 -0.22
CA ASN A 88 -6.30 3.60 -0.98
C ASN A 88 -7.79 3.58 -1.35
N ASP A 89 -8.51 4.67 -1.08
CA ASP A 89 -9.95 4.81 -1.28
C ASP A 89 -10.30 6.21 -1.82
N TRP A 90 -11.19 6.28 -2.81
CA TRP A 90 -11.61 7.56 -3.40
C TRP A 90 -12.44 8.41 -2.43
N GLY A 91 -13.23 7.79 -1.54
CA GLY A 91 -13.99 8.49 -0.51
C GLY A 91 -13.06 9.13 0.53
N VAL A 92 -11.98 8.44 0.90
CA VAL A 92 -10.94 9.00 1.76
C VAL A 92 -10.23 10.17 1.08
N MET A 93 -9.88 10.02 -0.21
CA MET A 93 -9.26 11.10 -0.99
C MET A 93 -10.15 12.34 -1.01
N ASN A 94 -11.41 12.18 -1.39
CA ASN A 94 -12.35 13.29 -1.49
C ASN A 94 -12.53 13.97 -0.13
N TYR A 95 -12.68 13.20 0.95
CA TYR A 95 -12.80 13.77 2.29
C TYR A 95 -11.60 14.65 2.68
N ILE A 96 -10.37 14.19 2.44
CA ILE A 96 -9.17 14.98 2.75
C ILE A 96 -9.11 16.24 1.88
N LEU A 97 -9.38 16.12 0.58
CA LEU A 97 -9.31 17.25 -0.35
C LEU A 97 -10.40 18.30 -0.11
N ASP A 98 -11.62 17.87 0.20
CA ASP A 98 -12.74 18.76 0.52
C ASP A 98 -12.52 19.52 1.84
N ASN A 99 -11.63 19.00 2.70
CA ASN A 99 -11.28 19.58 4.00
C ASN A 99 -9.81 20.05 4.05
N LYS A 100 -9.19 20.34 2.90
CA LYS A 100 -7.77 20.71 2.82
C LYS A 100 -7.37 21.91 3.69
N ASP A 101 -8.27 22.87 3.87
CA ASP A 101 -8.01 24.08 4.66
C ASP A 101 -8.02 23.79 6.16
N LYS A 102 -8.69 22.70 6.57
CA LYS A 102 -8.65 22.16 7.93
C LYS A 102 -7.44 21.26 8.14
N PHE A 103 -7.11 20.44 7.14
CA PHE A 103 -6.08 19.41 7.20
C PHE A 103 -4.74 19.87 6.59
N ILE A 104 -4.24 21.02 7.04
CA ILE A 104 -3.03 21.66 6.46
C ILE A 104 -1.76 20.83 6.64
N TYR A 105 -1.70 19.95 7.66
CA TYR A 105 -0.55 19.09 7.92
C TYR A 105 -0.66 17.72 7.24
N LEU A 106 -1.79 17.41 6.58
CA LEU A 106 -1.98 16.12 5.93
C LEU A 106 -1.63 16.21 4.44
N LYS A 107 -0.62 15.45 4.03
CA LYS A 107 -0.15 15.38 2.64
C LYS A 107 -0.71 14.12 1.95
N PRO A 108 -1.75 14.24 1.11
CA PRO A 108 -2.34 13.07 0.45
C PRO A 108 -1.39 12.46 -0.60
N ILE A 109 -1.24 11.14 -0.57
CA ILE A 109 -0.45 10.34 -1.51
C ILE A 109 -1.34 9.24 -2.11
N LEU A 110 -1.26 8.99 -3.42
CA LEU A 110 -2.03 7.90 -4.04
C LEU A 110 -1.38 6.56 -3.74
N GLY A 111 -2.02 5.75 -2.89
CA GLY A 111 -1.55 4.42 -2.53
C GLY A 111 -1.65 3.42 -3.68
N ARG A 112 -0.92 2.30 -3.56
CA ARG A 112 -0.76 1.30 -4.63
C ARG A 112 -2.05 0.56 -5.01
N LEU A 113 -3.12 0.66 -4.23
CA LEU A 113 -4.44 0.10 -4.60
C LEU A 113 -5.16 0.94 -5.67
N LEU A 114 -4.83 2.23 -5.77
CA LEU A 114 -5.37 3.12 -6.80
C LEU A 114 -4.60 3.01 -8.12
N SER A 115 -3.38 2.45 -8.09
CA SER A 115 -2.60 2.11 -9.28
C SER A 115 -3.18 0.90 -10.03
N LYS A 116 -3.50 1.08 -11.31
CA LYS A 116 -4.13 0.09 -12.20
C LYS A 116 -3.10 -0.65 -13.07
N ILE A 117 -1.98 -1.04 -12.45
CA ILE A 117 -0.95 -1.87 -13.10
C ILE A 117 -1.39 -3.34 -13.07
N SER A 118 -1.10 -4.10 -14.13
CA SER A 118 -1.26 -5.55 -14.13
C SER A 118 -0.31 -6.19 -13.12
N LYS A 119 -0.83 -6.96 -12.16
CA LYS A 119 -0.03 -7.58 -11.09
C LYS A 119 0.02 -9.10 -11.23
N SER A 120 -0.08 -9.60 -12.46
CA SER A 120 -0.10 -11.03 -12.71
C SER A 120 1.29 -11.64 -12.46
N PRO A 121 1.43 -12.61 -11.54
CA PRO A 121 2.72 -13.31 -11.36
C PRO A 121 3.13 -14.11 -12.60
N ARG A 122 2.19 -14.41 -13.51
CA ARG A 122 2.47 -15.09 -14.79
C ARG A 122 3.36 -14.25 -15.71
N MET A 123 3.44 -12.93 -15.50
CA MET A 123 4.32 -12.05 -16.28
C MET A 123 5.77 -12.53 -16.23
N ARG A 124 6.21 -13.13 -15.13
CA ARG A 124 7.55 -13.73 -15.01
C ARG A 124 7.91 -14.67 -16.17
N ASN A 125 6.94 -15.47 -16.62
CA ASN A 125 7.19 -16.55 -17.58
C ASN A 125 6.94 -16.13 -19.03
N ILE A 126 6.17 -15.06 -19.25
CA ILE A 126 5.70 -14.68 -20.58
C ILE A 126 6.25 -13.35 -21.06
N TYR A 127 6.68 -12.45 -20.16
CA TYR A 127 6.99 -11.08 -20.52
C TYR A 127 8.09 -10.96 -21.56
N ASP A 128 9.16 -11.74 -21.42
CA ASP A 128 10.30 -11.69 -22.35
C ASP A 128 9.93 -12.14 -23.77
N ASN A 129 8.92 -13.00 -23.91
CA ASN A 129 8.42 -13.50 -25.19
C ASN A 129 7.44 -12.54 -25.89
N LEU A 130 7.05 -11.44 -25.24
CA LEU A 130 6.14 -10.46 -25.82
C LEU A 130 6.87 -9.58 -26.84
N ASN A 131 6.16 -9.19 -27.90
CA ASN A 131 6.66 -8.21 -28.85
C ASN A 131 6.65 -6.79 -28.26
N TYR A 132 7.29 -5.85 -28.98
CA TYR A 132 7.40 -4.46 -28.55
C TYR A 132 6.05 -3.82 -28.20
N TYR A 133 5.05 -3.90 -29.08
CA TYR A 133 3.73 -3.28 -28.86
C TYR A 133 2.98 -3.87 -27.66
N GLN A 134 3.15 -5.18 -27.41
CA GLN A 134 2.58 -5.84 -26.24
C GLN A 134 3.25 -5.36 -24.94
N LYS A 135 4.58 -5.24 -24.92
CA LYS A 135 5.32 -4.70 -23.77
C LYS A 135 4.93 -3.25 -23.50
N GLU A 136 4.84 -2.44 -24.55
CA GLU A 136 4.42 -1.04 -24.47
C GLU A 136 3.01 -0.90 -23.87
N ALA A 137 2.04 -1.69 -24.36
CA ALA A 137 0.68 -1.67 -23.85
C ALA A 137 0.58 -2.11 -22.38
N LEU A 138 1.33 -3.14 -21.98
CA LEU A 138 1.32 -3.66 -20.60
C LEU A 138 2.01 -2.76 -19.60
N GLY A 139 3.00 -1.96 -20.04
CA GLY A 139 3.69 -1.02 -19.17
C GLY A 139 2.91 0.26 -18.91
N LYS A 140 1.90 0.57 -19.75
CA LYS A 140 1.03 1.74 -19.55
C LYS A 140 -0.04 1.44 -18.51
N PHE A 141 -0.30 2.41 -17.65
CA PHE A 141 -1.33 2.35 -16.61
C PHE A 141 -1.91 3.75 -16.37
N ASN A 142 -2.84 3.89 -15.42
CA ASN A 142 -3.57 5.14 -15.23
C ASN A 142 -2.69 6.38 -15.01
N TYR A 143 -1.54 6.28 -14.32
CA TYR A 143 -0.65 7.43 -14.12
C TYR A 143 0.37 7.64 -15.26
N SER A 144 0.41 6.78 -16.27
CA SER A 144 1.17 7.03 -17.51
C SER A 144 0.55 8.14 -18.36
N PHE A 145 -0.73 8.49 -18.13
CA PHE A 145 -1.46 9.43 -18.95
C PHE A 145 -1.40 10.85 -18.39
N GLU A 146 -1.01 11.81 -19.23
CA GLU A 146 -0.86 13.22 -18.84
C GLU A 146 -2.14 13.82 -18.24
N LEU A 147 -3.31 13.52 -18.82
CA LEU A 147 -4.60 14.01 -18.31
C LEU A 147 -4.83 13.62 -16.85
N VAL A 148 -4.47 12.39 -16.49
CA VAL A 148 -4.60 11.87 -15.12
C VAL A 148 -3.61 12.55 -14.20
N ASN A 149 -2.36 12.71 -14.65
CA ASN A 149 -1.33 13.43 -13.88
C ASN A 149 -1.76 14.88 -13.59
N LYS A 150 -2.26 15.60 -14.60
CA LYS A 150 -2.76 16.98 -14.45
C LYS A 150 -3.85 17.08 -13.40
N PHE A 151 -4.83 16.18 -13.44
CA PHE A 151 -5.93 16.12 -12.47
C PHE A 151 -5.43 16.02 -11.02
N PHE A 152 -4.44 15.17 -10.74
CA PHE A 152 -3.90 15.00 -9.38
C PHE A 152 -3.00 16.15 -8.95
N LEU A 153 -2.18 16.68 -9.87
CA LEU A 153 -1.32 17.82 -9.60
C LEU A 153 -2.12 19.08 -9.26
N GLU A 154 -3.23 19.34 -9.96
CA GLU A 154 -4.16 20.44 -9.65
C GLU A 154 -4.79 20.31 -8.26
N LYS A 155 -4.88 19.07 -7.74
CA LYS A 155 -5.36 18.76 -6.38
C LYS A 155 -4.23 18.72 -5.35
N GLY A 156 -3.02 19.11 -5.72
CA GLY A 156 -1.85 19.15 -4.84
C GLY A 156 -1.22 17.78 -4.57
N ILE A 157 -1.71 16.71 -5.21
CA ILE A 157 -1.17 15.36 -5.05
C ILE A 157 -0.02 15.17 -6.05
N LYS A 158 1.20 14.96 -5.53
CA LYS A 158 2.43 14.93 -6.33
C LYS A 158 3.13 13.58 -6.35
N ARG A 159 2.60 12.58 -5.64
CA ARG A 159 3.20 11.26 -5.48
C ARG A 159 2.14 10.16 -5.60
N TYR A 160 2.53 9.07 -6.24
CA TYR A 160 1.77 7.82 -6.27
C TYR A 160 2.67 6.62 -5.96
N GLU A 161 2.05 5.52 -5.59
CA GLU A 161 2.75 4.29 -5.20
C GLU A 161 2.42 3.13 -6.14
N ILE A 162 3.39 2.24 -6.34
CA ILE A 162 3.28 1.07 -7.21
C ILE A 162 3.95 -0.15 -6.60
N ASP A 163 3.60 -1.32 -7.11
CA ASP A 163 4.22 -2.58 -6.74
C ASP A 163 5.43 -2.92 -7.62
N ASN A 164 6.38 -3.68 -7.08
CA ASN A 164 7.49 -4.25 -7.86
C ASN A 164 7.08 -5.42 -8.77
N VAL A 165 6.24 -5.16 -9.79
CA VAL A 165 5.78 -6.16 -10.78
C VAL A 165 6.88 -6.71 -11.70
N TYR A 166 6.63 -7.71 -12.55
CA TYR A 166 7.67 -8.25 -13.43
C TYR A 166 7.91 -7.44 -14.72
N GLN A 167 6.88 -6.78 -15.24
CA GLN A 167 6.99 -5.98 -16.47
C GLN A 167 7.58 -4.59 -16.24
N ASP A 168 8.06 -3.98 -17.32
CA ASP A 168 8.39 -2.55 -17.36
C ASP A 168 7.15 -1.69 -17.16
N ILE A 169 7.32 -0.49 -16.59
CA ILE A 169 6.24 0.45 -16.32
C ILE A 169 6.61 1.82 -16.87
N HIS A 170 5.68 2.44 -17.62
CA HIS A 170 5.79 3.82 -18.08
C HIS A 170 5.34 4.77 -16.96
N LEU A 171 6.30 5.24 -16.17
CA LEU A 171 6.04 6.16 -15.06
C LEU A 171 5.67 7.56 -15.55
N SER A 172 4.99 8.31 -14.69
CA SER A 172 4.73 9.73 -14.91
C SER A 172 6.02 10.53 -14.87
N GLU A 173 6.23 11.42 -15.83
CA GLU A 173 7.35 12.36 -15.80
C GLU A 173 7.12 13.53 -14.85
N LYS A 174 5.88 13.74 -14.37
CA LYS A 174 5.48 14.91 -13.58
C LYS A 174 5.24 14.63 -12.11
N MET A 175 5.10 13.36 -11.72
CA MET A 175 4.80 12.93 -10.36
C MET A 175 5.87 11.98 -9.84
N MET A 176 6.16 12.06 -8.54
CA MET A 176 7.11 11.16 -7.87
C MET A 176 6.49 9.78 -7.64
N CYS A 177 7.33 8.76 -7.63
CA CYS A 177 6.90 7.38 -7.45
C CYS A 177 7.56 6.72 -6.24
N SER A 178 6.75 6.05 -5.42
CA SER A 178 7.21 5.10 -4.40
C SER A 178 7.02 3.66 -4.90
N LEU A 179 8.04 2.83 -4.76
CA LEU A 179 8.00 1.42 -5.16
C LEU A 179 7.95 0.51 -3.93
N TYR A 180 6.95 -0.37 -3.84
CA TYR A 180 6.86 -1.39 -2.79
C TYR A 180 7.74 -2.61 -3.13
N TYR A 181 8.47 -3.11 -2.14
CA TYR A 181 9.42 -4.22 -2.28
C TYR A 181 9.46 -5.11 -1.03
N PRO A 182 9.62 -6.45 -1.15
CA PRO A 182 9.63 -7.25 -2.38
C PRO A 182 8.22 -7.77 -2.76
N TYR A 183 7.21 -7.47 -1.97
CA TYR A 183 5.89 -8.08 -2.11
C TYR A 183 4.97 -7.29 -3.01
N VAL A 184 4.40 -7.99 -3.98
CA VAL A 184 3.39 -7.48 -4.89
C VAL A 184 2.06 -8.13 -4.55
N PHE A 185 1.02 -7.34 -4.31
CA PHE A 185 -0.31 -7.91 -4.19
C PHE A 185 -0.88 -8.25 -5.58
N ILE A 186 -1.50 -9.41 -5.69
CA ILE A 186 -2.13 -9.91 -6.92
C ILE A 186 -3.58 -9.40 -6.99
N SER A 187 -4.32 -9.63 -5.90
CA SER A 187 -5.73 -9.29 -5.80
C SER A 187 -6.15 -9.23 -4.34
N THR A 188 -7.18 -8.45 -4.06
CA THR A 188 -7.81 -8.32 -2.74
C THR A 188 -9.33 -8.40 -2.88
N THR A 189 -10.00 -8.90 -1.85
CA THR A 189 -11.46 -9.08 -1.83
C THR A 189 -12.06 -8.60 -0.51
N LYS A 190 -13.36 -8.30 -0.47
CA LYS A 190 -14.05 -8.05 0.82
C LYS A 190 -14.26 -9.34 1.62
N ASN A 191 -14.28 -10.50 0.95
CA ASN A 191 -14.43 -11.80 1.60
C ASN A 191 -13.06 -12.33 2.04
N CYS A 192 -12.80 -12.26 3.34
CA CYS A 192 -11.53 -12.69 3.91
C CYS A 192 -11.43 -14.22 3.95
N ASN A 193 -10.45 -14.79 3.25
CA ASN A 193 -10.27 -16.25 3.17
C ASN A 193 -9.62 -16.85 4.43
N THR A 194 -9.01 -16.00 5.26
CA THR A 194 -8.44 -16.41 6.56
C THR A 194 -9.41 -16.23 7.72
N ALA A 195 -10.51 -15.47 7.53
CA ALA A 195 -11.51 -15.28 8.58
C ALA A 195 -12.26 -16.59 8.84
N GLY A 196 -12.34 -16.97 10.11
CA GLY A 196 -12.97 -18.21 10.56
C GLY A 196 -12.12 -19.46 10.32
N VAL A 197 -10.83 -19.35 9.96
CA VAL A 197 -10.00 -20.54 9.72
C VAL A 197 -9.70 -21.33 11.00
N SER A 198 -9.74 -20.67 12.16
CA SER A 198 -9.63 -21.31 13.47
C SER A 198 -10.96 -21.82 14.01
N LEU A 199 -12.06 -21.61 13.28
CA LEU A 199 -13.39 -22.09 13.68
C LEU A 199 -13.63 -23.46 13.02
N ASP A 200 -14.10 -24.42 13.82
CA ASP A 200 -14.44 -25.78 13.38
C ASP A 200 -15.80 -25.81 12.63
N LEU A 201 -15.93 -24.98 11.61
CA LEU A 201 -17.16 -24.78 10.87
C LEU A 201 -16.85 -24.76 9.37
N GLU A 202 -17.18 -25.86 8.69
CA GLU A 202 -17.04 -26.02 7.23
C GLU A 202 -17.71 -24.90 6.40
N LEU A 203 -18.54 -24.04 7.01
CA LEU A 203 -19.51 -23.20 6.29
C LEU A 203 -19.55 -21.70 6.67
N LYS A 204 -18.66 -21.18 7.53
CA LYS A 204 -18.74 -19.77 7.99
C LYS A 204 -17.49 -18.92 7.71
N ARG A 205 -16.92 -19.05 6.51
CA ARG A 205 -15.89 -18.12 6.00
C ARG A 205 -16.54 -16.82 5.56
N GLY A 206 -16.18 -15.69 6.15
CA GLY A 206 -16.78 -14.39 5.80
C GLY A 206 -16.41 -13.26 6.75
N LYS A 207 -16.76 -12.03 6.36
CA LYS A 207 -16.42 -10.79 7.11
C LYS A 207 -17.02 -10.78 8.52
N ASP A 208 -18.19 -11.39 8.73
CA ASP A 208 -18.97 -11.24 9.97
C ASP A 208 -18.39 -11.99 11.17
N ASN A 209 -17.55 -13.02 10.94
CA ASN A 209 -16.88 -13.80 12.00
C ASN A 209 -15.38 -13.52 12.09
N CYS A 210 -14.93 -12.32 11.70
CA CYS A 210 -13.50 -11.98 11.76
C CYS A 210 -13.01 -11.92 13.21
N ALA A 211 -12.12 -12.86 13.58
CA ALA A 211 -11.40 -12.88 14.85
C ALA A 211 -9.92 -12.50 14.67
N TYR A 212 -9.60 -11.79 13.58
CA TYR A 212 -8.25 -11.34 13.26
C TYR A 212 -7.23 -12.45 13.03
N GLU A 213 -7.69 -13.61 12.55
CA GLU A 213 -6.89 -14.78 12.26
C GLU A 213 -5.75 -14.49 11.27
N CYS A 214 -5.93 -13.50 10.41
CA CYS A 214 -4.90 -13.02 9.48
C CYS A 214 -3.64 -12.45 10.17
N LYS A 215 -3.71 -12.10 11.46
CA LYS A 215 -2.53 -11.72 12.25
C LYS A 215 -1.67 -12.93 12.61
N ILE A 216 -2.25 -14.13 12.61
CA ILE A 216 -1.61 -15.38 13.04
C ILE A 216 -1.29 -16.26 11.82
N TYR A 217 -2.24 -16.40 10.90
CA TYR A 217 -2.16 -17.33 9.79
C TYR A 217 -1.84 -16.63 8.46
N LYS A 218 -0.92 -17.24 7.73
CA LYS A 218 -0.65 -17.00 6.31
C LYS A 218 -0.57 -18.34 5.58
N PHE A 219 -1.10 -18.39 4.37
CA PHE A 219 -1.13 -19.61 3.57
C PHE A 219 -0.23 -19.47 2.36
N LYS A 220 0.54 -20.51 2.05
CA LYS A 220 1.26 -20.62 0.78
C LYS A 220 0.44 -21.52 -0.16
N LEU A 221 -0.13 -20.93 -1.19
CA LEU A 221 -0.86 -21.62 -2.24
C LEU A 221 0.11 -22.07 -3.33
N LYS A 222 0.00 -23.35 -3.72
CA LYS A 222 0.75 -23.93 -4.83
C LYS A 222 -0.05 -23.75 -6.12
N HIS A 223 0.62 -23.40 -7.20
CA HIS A 223 0.00 -23.31 -8.52
C HIS A 223 0.98 -23.85 -9.57
N PRO A 224 0.55 -24.69 -10.54
CA PRO A 224 1.46 -25.37 -11.47
C PRO A 224 2.37 -24.45 -12.28
N ILE A 225 1.92 -23.22 -12.57
CA ILE A 225 2.66 -22.24 -13.39
C ILE A 225 3.43 -21.22 -12.54
N ILE A 226 3.09 -21.06 -11.25
CA ILE A 226 3.67 -20.01 -10.39
C ILE A 226 4.55 -20.71 -9.36
N GLU A 227 5.80 -20.95 -9.73
CA GLU A 227 6.74 -21.79 -8.98
C GLU A 227 7.04 -21.24 -7.58
N GLU A 228 7.14 -19.91 -7.41
CA GLU A 228 7.41 -19.31 -6.10
C GLU A 228 6.24 -19.50 -5.12
N GLY A 229 5.06 -19.85 -5.65
CA GLY A 229 3.79 -19.92 -4.94
C GLY A 229 3.15 -18.55 -4.74
N ILE A 230 1.87 -18.58 -4.35
CA ILE A 230 1.10 -17.39 -3.98
C ILE A 230 0.95 -17.38 -2.46
N ILE A 231 1.17 -16.22 -1.84
CA ILE A 231 0.94 -16.03 -0.41
C ILE A 231 -0.46 -15.46 -0.23
N CYS A 232 -1.31 -16.11 0.57
CA CYS A 232 -2.59 -15.56 1.01
C CYS A 232 -2.47 -15.12 2.47
N LYS A 233 -2.71 -13.84 2.73
CA LYS A 233 -2.84 -13.31 4.09
C LYS A 233 -4.05 -12.39 4.16
N GLY A 234 -4.92 -12.63 5.14
CA GLY A 234 -6.16 -11.89 5.23
C GLY A 234 -7.05 -12.15 4.03
N ASN A 235 -7.39 -11.06 3.36
CA ASN A 235 -8.23 -11.00 2.19
C ASN A 235 -7.44 -10.71 0.91
N THR A 236 -6.11 -10.80 0.97
CA THR A 236 -5.21 -10.40 -0.10
C THR A 236 -4.25 -11.53 -0.47
N TYR A 237 -3.96 -11.62 -1.76
CA TYR A 237 -3.00 -12.55 -2.34
C TYR A 237 -1.76 -11.80 -2.80
N TYR A 238 -0.59 -12.41 -2.65
CA TYR A 238 0.70 -11.80 -2.96
C TYR A 238 1.62 -12.78 -3.68
N TYR A 239 2.59 -12.24 -4.41
CA TYR A 239 3.82 -12.95 -4.76
C TYR A 239 5.01 -12.10 -4.35
N ARG A 240 6.19 -12.72 -4.36
CA ARG A 240 7.46 -12.08 -4.02
C ARG A 240 8.28 -11.87 -5.28
N ASN A 241 8.75 -10.64 -5.50
CA ASN A 241 9.67 -10.29 -6.58
C ASN A 241 10.86 -9.50 -6.03
N GLU A 242 12.02 -10.14 -6.04
CA GLU A 242 13.30 -9.53 -5.61
C GLU A 242 13.99 -8.77 -6.75
N ASN A 243 13.58 -8.98 -8.00
CA ASN A 243 14.21 -8.28 -9.12
C ASN A 243 13.73 -6.83 -9.15
N ILE A 244 14.62 -5.91 -8.82
CA ILE A 244 14.35 -4.47 -8.75
C ILE A 244 15.33 -3.63 -9.60
N MET A 245 16.47 -4.19 -9.99
CA MET A 245 17.61 -3.44 -10.54
C MET A 245 17.28 -2.70 -11.83
N GLN A 246 16.47 -3.29 -12.71
CA GLN A 246 16.05 -2.65 -13.98
C GLN A 246 15.11 -1.44 -13.76
N LYS A 247 14.47 -1.34 -12.59
CA LYS A 247 13.53 -0.25 -12.29
C LYS A 247 14.17 0.91 -11.55
N LEU A 248 15.26 0.67 -10.82
CA LEU A 248 15.94 1.70 -10.03
C LEU A 248 16.76 2.68 -10.89
N SER A 249 16.97 2.39 -12.18
CA SER A 249 17.58 3.34 -13.11
C SER A 249 16.65 4.51 -13.48
N ASN A 250 15.37 4.42 -13.10
CA ASN A 250 14.38 5.43 -13.40
C ASN A 250 14.33 6.49 -12.28
N ASN A 251 14.73 7.72 -12.60
CA ASN A 251 14.85 8.82 -11.65
C ASN A 251 13.52 9.21 -10.97
N GLN A 252 12.38 8.79 -11.53
CA GLN A 252 11.06 9.07 -10.98
C GLN A 252 10.73 8.16 -9.78
N ILE A 253 11.36 6.99 -9.67
CA ILE A 253 11.33 6.16 -8.45
C ILE A 253 12.34 6.73 -7.48
N ASN A 254 11.88 7.56 -6.56
CA ASN A 254 12.74 8.20 -5.58
C ASN A 254 12.54 7.67 -4.15
N ARG A 255 11.61 6.74 -3.93
CA ARG A 255 11.37 6.07 -2.65
C ARG A 255 11.19 4.56 -2.85
N LEU A 256 11.88 3.78 -2.03
CA LEU A 256 11.70 2.35 -1.91
C LEU A 256 11.05 2.02 -0.56
N VAL A 257 9.86 1.41 -0.60
CA VAL A 257 9.09 1.01 0.58
C VAL A 257 9.30 -0.48 0.83
N TYR A 258 10.05 -0.79 1.89
CA TYR A 258 10.37 -2.15 2.31
C TYR A 258 9.24 -2.73 3.14
N GLN A 259 8.49 -3.65 2.55
CA GLN A 259 7.53 -4.50 3.24
C GLN A 259 8.26 -5.77 3.71
N VAL A 260 8.83 -5.72 4.92
CA VAL A 260 9.69 -6.80 5.45
C VAL A 260 8.90 -8.08 5.67
N GLU A 261 7.64 -7.95 6.10
CA GLU A 261 6.72 -9.06 6.27
C GLU A 261 5.38 -8.75 5.60
N ILE A 262 4.72 -9.79 5.11
CA ILE A 262 3.30 -9.72 4.78
C ILE A 262 2.51 -10.19 5.96
#